data_AF-H6LB95-F1
#
_entry.id   AF-H6LB95-F1
#
_cell.length_a   1.000
_cell.length_b   1.000
_cell.length_c   1.000
_cell.angle_alpha   90.00
_cell.angle_beta   90.00
_cell.angle_gamma   90.00
#
_symmetry.space_group_name_H-M   'P 1'
#
loop_
_entity.id
_entity.type
_entity.pdbx_description
1 polymer ?
#
loop_
_entity_poly.entity_id
_entity_poly.type
_entity_poly.pdbx_seq_one_letter_code
_entity_poly.pdbx_strand_id
1 'polypeptide(L)'
;MGRQFKARCNRCQTEFEVREGGGRDFYLLHCDTCGEEKAIQQEEINEKIKNQDVTLSFNEKVEAIAGTCGDGHYRIKAKARCPNCHSDDYSPVVDANGQVQMAFYD
;
A
#
# COMPACT_ATOMS: atom_id res chain seq x y z
N MET A 1 -6.19 -4.15 -10.06
CA MET A 1 -6.19 -2.75 -10.55
C MET A 1 -5.78 -1.81 -9.45
N GLY A 2 -4.49 -1.51 -9.46
CA GLY A 2 -3.89 -0.49 -8.64
C GLY A 2 -4.01 0.88 -9.29
N ARG A 3 -3.73 1.90 -8.51
CA ARG A 3 -3.78 3.29 -8.91
C ARG A 3 -2.58 4.05 -8.37
N GLN A 4 -2.19 5.07 -9.12
CA GLN A 4 -1.09 5.97 -8.79
C GLN A 4 -1.55 7.41 -8.99
N PHE A 5 -1.30 8.26 -8.00
CA PHE A 5 -1.62 9.69 -8.06
C PHE A 5 -0.68 10.50 -7.19
N LYS A 6 -0.63 11.80 -7.45
CA LYS A 6 0.11 12.74 -6.61
C LYS A 6 -0.75 13.18 -5.44
N ALA A 7 -0.22 13.15 -4.23
CA ALA A 7 -0.88 13.59 -3.01
C ALA A 7 -0.04 14.65 -2.29
N ARG A 8 -0.70 15.44 -1.44
CA ARG A 8 -0.07 16.38 -0.53
C ARG A 8 -0.37 15.97 0.90
N CYS A 9 0.68 15.86 1.72
CA CYS A 9 0.52 15.56 3.14
C CYS A 9 -0.16 16.72 3.87
N ASN A 10 -1.20 16.43 4.64
CA ASN A 10 -1.94 17.43 5.40
C ASN A 10 -1.18 17.93 6.64
N ARG A 11 -0.11 17.22 7.04
CA ARG A 11 0.71 17.57 8.22
C ARG A 11 1.90 18.45 7.89
N CYS A 12 2.70 18.07 6.89
CA CYS A 12 3.94 18.78 6.54
C CYS A 12 3.94 19.39 5.13
N GLN A 13 2.84 19.27 4.38
CA GLN A 13 2.68 19.83 3.03
C GLN A 13 3.61 19.24 1.96
N THR A 14 4.43 18.24 2.29
CA THR A 14 5.21 17.50 1.29
C THR A 14 4.28 16.85 0.28
N GLU A 15 4.53 17.09 -1.00
CA GLU A 15 3.89 16.37 -2.08
C GLU A 15 4.66 15.10 -2.41
N PHE A 16 3.96 14.01 -2.64
CA PHE A 16 4.55 12.70 -2.93
C PHE A 16 3.62 11.87 -3.81
N GLU A 17 4.18 10.84 -4.43
CA GLU A 17 3.41 9.87 -5.19
C GLU A 17 2.80 8.82 -4.24
N VAL A 18 1.53 8.52 -4.45
CA VAL A 18 0.80 7.47 -3.72
C VAL A 18 0.47 6.37 -4.71
N ARG A 19 0.85 5.14 -4.38
CA ARG A 19 0.39 3.93 -5.04
C ARG A 19 -0.53 3.17 -4.11
N GLU A 20 -1.67 2.74 -4.61
CA GLU A 20 -2.66 2.00 -3.82
C GLU A 20 -3.29 0.90 -4.66
N GLY A 21 -3.62 -0.22 -4.01
CA GLY A 21 -4.18 -1.38 -4.67
C GLY A 21 -3.11 -2.19 -5.40
N GLY A 22 -3.31 -3.50 -5.41
CA GLY A 22 -2.46 -4.42 -6.16
C GLY A 22 -2.81 -4.46 -7.65
N GLY A 23 -1.94 -5.10 -8.40
CA GLY A 23 -2.20 -5.47 -9.78
C GLY A 23 -3.03 -6.74 -9.92
N ARG A 24 -3.07 -7.26 -11.14
CA ARG A 24 -3.72 -8.51 -11.49
C ARG A 24 -3.03 -9.68 -10.80
N ASP A 25 -1.71 -9.64 -10.81
CA ASP A 25 -0.86 -10.76 -10.42
C ASP A 25 -0.10 -10.48 -9.12
N PHE A 26 -0.36 -9.35 -8.44
CA PHE A 26 0.32 -9.00 -7.18
C PHE A 26 -0.56 -8.22 -6.21
N TYR A 27 -0.23 -8.33 -4.93
CA TYR A 27 -0.77 -7.50 -3.86
C TYR A 27 0.26 -6.46 -3.45
N LEU A 28 -0.15 -5.19 -3.37
CA LEU A 28 0.66 -4.11 -2.84
C LEU A 28 0.27 -3.85 -1.38
N LEU A 29 1.22 -3.99 -0.47
CA LEU A 29 1.08 -3.68 0.95
C LEU A 29 1.95 -2.47 1.30
N HIS A 30 1.56 -1.75 2.36
CA HIS A 30 2.39 -0.71 2.96
C HIS A 30 2.78 -1.09 4.37
N CYS A 31 3.96 -0.68 4.80
CA CYS A 31 4.32 -0.70 6.20
C CYS A 31 3.43 0.29 6.98
N ASP A 32 2.78 -0.19 8.03
CA ASP A 32 1.91 0.60 8.90
C ASP A 32 2.66 1.66 9.72
N THR A 33 3.98 1.74 9.64
CA THR A 33 4.82 2.69 10.40
C THR A 33 5.57 3.66 9.50
N CYS A 34 6.35 3.18 8.52
CA CYS A 34 7.15 4.05 7.63
C CYS A 34 6.52 4.26 6.23
N GLY A 35 5.55 3.42 5.84
CA GLY A 35 4.91 3.47 4.52
C GLY A 35 5.70 2.82 3.40
N GLU A 36 6.79 2.11 3.71
CA GLU A 36 7.52 1.31 2.73
C GLU A 36 6.57 0.33 2.02
N GLU A 37 6.71 0.23 0.71
CA GLU A 37 5.88 -0.61 -0.12
C GLU A 37 6.46 -2.02 -0.24
N LYS A 38 5.58 -3.02 -0.23
CA LYS A 38 5.95 -4.40 -0.54
C LYS A 38 4.92 -5.02 -1.48
N ALA A 39 5.39 -5.37 -2.67
CA ALA A 39 4.62 -6.15 -3.64
C ALA A 39 4.89 -7.65 -3.42
N ILE A 40 3.83 -8.45 -3.39
CA ILE A 40 3.92 -9.91 -3.29
C ILE A 40 3.12 -10.51 -4.43
N GLN A 41 3.75 -11.41 -5.18
CA GLN A 41 3.13 -12.07 -6.32
C GLN A 41 2.02 -13.02 -5.86
N GLN A 42 0.97 -13.13 -6.66
CA GLN A 42 -0.17 -14.00 -6.37
C GLN A 42 0.24 -15.47 -6.38
N GLU A 43 1.19 -15.87 -7.24
CA GLU A 43 1.74 -17.23 -7.23
C GLU A 43 2.43 -17.55 -5.90
N GLU A 44 3.26 -16.61 -5.41
CA GLU A 44 3.94 -16.77 -4.11
C GLU A 44 2.93 -16.90 -2.97
N ILE A 45 1.88 -16.09 -2.99
CA ILE A 45 0.79 -16.16 -2.02
C ILE A 45 0.13 -17.55 -2.10
N ASN A 46 -0.28 -17.98 -3.28
CA ASN A 46 -0.94 -19.26 -3.51
C ASN A 46 -0.10 -20.47 -3.07
N GLU A 47 1.22 -20.39 -3.20
CA GLU A 47 2.13 -21.42 -2.70
C GLU A 47 2.21 -21.43 -1.18
N LYS A 48 2.38 -20.26 -0.56
CA LYS A 48 2.62 -20.14 0.88
C LYS A 48 1.37 -20.33 1.73
N ILE A 49 0.19 -19.91 1.25
CA ILE A 49 -1.07 -20.06 2.01
C ILE A 49 -1.49 -21.51 2.23
N LYS A 50 -1.02 -22.45 1.41
CA LYS A 50 -1.30 -23.89 1.56
C LYS A 50 -0.80 -24.45 2.90
N ASN A 51 0.24 -23.83 3.45
CA ASN A 51 0.91 -24.26 4.69
C ASN A 51 0.51 -23.40 5.90
N GLN A 52 -0.48 -22.51 5.76
CA GLN A 52 -0.90 -21.61 6.83
C GLN A 52 -2.20 -22.06 7.48
N ASP A 53 -2.42 -21.54 8.69
CA ASP A 53 -3.61 -21.79 9.49
C ASP A 53 -4.89 -21.47 8.70
N VAL A 54 -5.81 -22.44 8.65
CA VAL A 54 -7.08 -22.32 7.91
C VAL A 54 -8.02 -21.28 8.51
N THR A 55 -7.86 -20.94 9.78
CA THR A 55 -8.71 -19.98 10.50
C THR A 55 -8.42 -18.52 10.14
N LEU A 56 -7.23 -18.23 9.62
CA LEU A 56 -6.86 -16.88 9.17
C LEU A 56 -7.62 -16.49 7.90
N SER A 57 -8.08 -15.25 7.85
CA SER A 57 -8.59 -14.66 6.61
C SER A 57 -7.48 -14.57 5.57
N PHE A 58 -7.86 -14.49 4.29
CA PHE A 58 -6.89 -14.34 3.21
C PHE A 58 -5.94 -13.15 3.43
N ASN A 59 -6.47 -12.01 3.93
CA ASN A 59 -5.64 -10.84 4.17
C ASN A 59 -4.61 -11.08 5.28
N GLU A 60 -5.01 -11.69 6.38
CA GLU A 60 -4.07 -12.03 7.47
C GLU A 60 -2.98 -12.98 7.00
N LYS A 61 -3.33 -13.92 6.11
CA LYS A 61 -2.36 -14.83 5.49
C LYS A 61 -1.33 -14.08 4.64
N VAL A 62 -1.80 -13.17 3.79
CA VAL A 62 -0.91 -12.34 2.96
C VAL A 62 -0.03 -11.44 3.82
N GLU A 63 -0.57 -10.82 4.88
CA GLU A 63 0.20 -10.01 5.83
C GLU A 63 1.24 -10.86 6.57
N ALA A 64 0.92 -12.11 6.94
CA ALA A 64 1.87 -13.04 7.52
C ALA A 64 3.01 -13.43 6.55
N ILE A 65 2.70 -13.56 5.25
CA ILE A 65 3.71 -13.78 4.20
C ILE A 65 4.59 -12.53 4.03
N ALA A 66 3.98 -11.34 4.10
CA ALA A 66 4.67 -10.06 3.96
C ALA A 66 5.64 -9.80 5.12
N GLY A 67 5.25 -10.15 6.34
CA GLY A 67 6.08 -10.00 7.54
C GLY A 67 6.25 -8.55 7.99
N THR A 68 7.37 -8.28 8.65
CA THR A 68 7.68 -7.00 9.30
C THR A 68 8.57 -6.10 8.44
N CYS A 69 8.56 -4.80 8.76
CA CYS A 69 9.42 -3.76 8.21
C CYS A 69 9.98 -2.93 9.37
N GLY A 70 11.21 -3.22 9.82
CA GLY A 70 11.77 -2.61 11.03
C GLY A 70 10.85 -2.83 12.23
N ASP A 71 10.37 -1.71 12.81
CA ASP A 71 9.42 -1.71 13.95
C ASP A 71 7.94 -1.85 13.53
N GLY A 72 7.64 -1.85 12.23
CA GLY A 72 6.29 -1.92 11.66
C GLY A 72 5.94 -3.24 10.99
N HIS A 73 4.73 -3.32 10.47
CA HIS A 73 4.21 -4.48 9.76
C HIS A 73 3.66 -4.09 8.38
N TYR A 74 3.87 -4.95 7.39
CA TYR A 74 3.22 -4.79 6.10
C TYR A 74 1.75 -5.16 6.21
N ARG A 75 0.86 -4.21 5.91
CA ARG A 75 -0.60 -4.39 5.98
C ARG A 75 -1.23 -4.10 4.62
N ILE A 76 -2.21 -4.92 4.24
CA ILE A 76 -2.98 -4.71 3.00
C ILE A 76 -3.77 -3.40 3.08
N LYS A 77 -4.27 -3.08 4.28
CA LYS A 77 -5.09 -1.90 4.53
C LYS A 77 -4.28 -0.66 4.93
N ALA A 78 -2.95 -0.78 5.09
CA ALA A 78 -2.14 0.39 5.36
C ALA A 78 -2.10 1.27 4.09
N LYS A 79 -2.29 2.56 4.34
CA LYS A 79 -2.11 3.61 3.34
C LYS A 79 -0.62 3.86 3.10
N ALA A 80 -0.32 4.50 1.98
CA ALA A 80 0.98 5.15 1.81
C ALA A 80 1.22 6.13 2.97
N ARG A 81 2.47 6.39 3.30
CA ARG A 81 2.83 7.41 4.29
C ARG A 81 3.67 8.48 3.65
N CYS A 82 3.52 9.70 4.15
CA CYS A 82 4.33 10.83 3.71
C CYS A 82 5.82 10.52 3.96
N PRO A 83 6.70 10.63 2.95
CA PRO A 83 8.12 10.26 3.10
C PRO A 83 8.90 11.21 4.03
N ASN A 84 8.33 12.37 4.37
CA ASN A 84 8.97 13.35 5.23
C ASN A 84 8.57 13.24 6.71
N CYS A 85 7.32 12.87 7.00
CA CYS A 85 6.82 12.87 8.39
C CYS A 85 6.05 11.59 8.80
N HIS A 86 5.98 10.60 7.90
CA HIS A 86 5.29 9.32 8.05
C HIS A 86 3.78 9.42 8.37
N SER A 87 3.17 10.58 8.21
CA SER A 87 1.72 10.74 8.29
C SER A 87 1.02 10.01 7.13
N ASP A 88 -0.07 9.30 7.44
CA ASP A 88 -1.02 8.73 6.48
C ASP A 88 -2.21 9.67 6.17
N ASP A 89 -2.17 10.88 6.75
CA ASP A 89 -3.07 11.97 6.46
C ASP A 89 -2.54 12.81 5.28
N TYR A 90 -3.14 12.59 4.11
CA TYR A 90 -2.87 13.28 2.86
C TYR A 90 -4.14 13.42 2.03
N SER A 91 -4.10 14.35 1.07
CA SER A 91 -5.17 14.53 0.10
C SER A 91 -4.61 14.55 -1.32
N PRO A 92 -5.35 14.04 -2.32
CA PRO A 92 -4.91 14.09 -3.71
C PRO A 92 -4.65 15.54 -4.15
N VAL A 93 -3.60 15.75 -4.92
CA VAL A 93 -3.37 17.03 -5.59
C VAL A 93 -4.36 17.15 -6.74
N VAL A 94 -5.04 18.28 -6.80
CA VAL A 94 -5.98 18.62 -7.87
C VAL A 94 -5.36 19.63 -8.84
N ASP A 95 -5.72 19.52 -10.12
CA ASP A 95 -5.33 20.50 -11.14
C ASP A 95 -6.16 21.80 -11.04
N ALA A 96 -5.94 22.73 -11.98
CA ALA A 96 -6.65 24.00 -12.03
C ALA A 96 -8.17 23.86 -12.20
N ASN A 97 -8.66 22.70 -12.66
CA ASN A 97 -10.08 22.39 -12.82
C ASN A 97 -10.65 21.59 -11.64
N GLY A 98 -9.85 21.34 -10.61
CA GLY A 98 -10.25 20.52 -9.46
C GLY A 98 -10.21 19.02 -9.70
N GLN A 99 -9.55 18.55 -10.77
CA GLN A 99 -9.46 17.12 -11.11
C GLN A 99 -8.19 16.48 -10.58
N VAL A 100 -8.29 15.23 -10.12
CA VAL A 100 -7.13 14.43 -9.70
C VAL A 100 -6.58 13.68 -10.90
N GLN A 101 -5.30 13.89 -11.22
CA GLN A 101 -4.61 13.08 -12.23
C GLN A 101 -4.27 11.71 -11.64
N MET A 102 -4.94 10.67 -12.15
CA MET A 102 -4.83 9.29 -11.70
C MET A 102 -4.33 8.42 -12.85
N ALA A 103 -3.26 7.65 -12.61
CA ALA A 103 -2.85 6.55 -13.47
C ALA A 103 -3.34 5.23 -12.86
N PHE A 104 -3.73 4.28 -13.71
CA PHE A 104 -4.13 2.94 -13.29
C PHE A 104 -3.12 1.93 -13.80
N TYR A 105 -2.87 0.89 -13.02
CA TYR A 105 -2.00 -0.21 -13.38
C TYR A 105 -2.62 -1.55 -12.96
N ASP A 106 -2.12 -2.61 -13.60
CA ASP A 106 -2.42 -3.99 -13.27
C ASP A 106 -1.12 -4.78 -13.18
#